data_AF-A0A3D3HFS5-F1
#
_entry.id   AF-A0A3D3HFS5-F1
#
_cell.length_a   1.000
_cell.length_b   1.000
_cell.length_c   1.000
_cell.angle_alpha   90.00
_cell.angle_beta   90.00
_cell.angle_gamma   90.00
#
_symmetry.space_group_name_H-M   'P 1'
#
loop_
_entity.id
_entity.type
_entity.pdbx_description
1 polymer ?
#
loop_
_entity_poly.entity_id
_entity_poly.type
_entity_poly.pdbx_seq_one_letter_code
_entity_poly.pdbx_strand_id
1 'polypeptide(L)'
;RRQEARNRAEHAWQLNNSNARALMILAECYAGAELGSAFDNHTAYWVAVDYLESAVKADPSLRQEAEPKFRAWSQLFPTKEECFYRRILDEGAVFTVGGWVNEVTRVRFRKE
;
A
#
# COMPACT_ATOMS: atom_id res chain seq x y z
N ARG A 1 -11.88 1.14 13.80
CA ARG A 1 -12.11 -0.08 12.97
C ARG A 1 -10.95 -0.42 12.02
N ARG A 2 -10.32 0.49 11.26
CA ARG A 2 -9.11 0.15 10.44
C ARG A 2 -7.78 0.25 11.21
N GLN A 3 -7.63 1.25 12.07
CA GLN A 3 -6.47 1.37 12.98
C GLN A 3 -6.30 0.14 13.90
N GLU A 4 -7.39 -0.45 14.36
CA GLU A 4 -7.34 -1.68 15.17
C GLU A 4 -6.92 -2.90 14.34
N ALA A 5 -7.29 -2.94 13.06
CA ALA A 5 -6.86 -4.01 12.14
C ALA A 5 -5.35 -3.89 11.83
N ARG A 6 -4.85 -2.67 11.64
CA ARG A 6 -3.41 -2.37 11.59
C ARG A 6 -2.70 -2.85 12.86
N ASN A 7 -3.12 -2.39 14.04
CA ASN A 7 -2.46 -2.73 15.30
C ASN A 7 -2.43 -4.26 15.54
N ARG A 8 -3.51 -4.97 15.17
CA ARG A 8 -3.58 -6.43 15.26
C ARG A 8 -2.64 -7.12 14.28
N ALA A 9 -2.55 -6.62 13.05
CA ALA A 9 -1.71 -7.23 12.04
C ALA A 9 -0.21 -6.89 12.25
N GLU A 10 0.12 -5.71 12.78
CA GLU A 10 1.46 -5.39 13.30
C GLU A 10 1.85 -6.30 14.47
N HIS A 11 0.95 -6.52 15.43
CA HIS A 11 1.18 -7.50 16.51
C HIS A 11 1.37 -8.92 15.96
N ALA A 12 0.56 -9.34 14.97
CA ALA A 12 0.66 -10.65 14.36
C ALA A 12 1.99 -10.85 13.60
N TRP A 13 2.52 -9.79 12.98
CA TRP A 13 3.84 -9.80 12.36
C TRP A 13 4.96 -9.91 13.41
N GLN A 14 4.88 -9.14 14.50
CA GLN A 14 5.85 -9.20 15.60
C GLN A 14 5.87 -10.56 16.31
N LEU A 15 4.74 -11.25 16.40
CA LEU A 15 4.61 -12.56 17.04
C LEU A 15 5.15 -13.71 16.18
N ASN A 16 5.20 -13.56 14.85
CA ASN A 16 5.75 -14.58 13.97
C ASN A 16 6.26 -13.94 12.67
N ASN A 17 7.58 -13.81 12.57
CA ASN A 17 8.31 -13.29 11.39
C ASN A 17 8.06 -14.09 10.09
N SER A 18 7.34 -15.21 10.16
CA SER A 18 6.94 -16.05 9.03
C SER A 18 5.55 -15.70 8.48
N ASN A 19 4.84 -14.72 9.06
CA ASN A 19 3.45 -14.47 8.75
C ASN A 19 3.28 -13.55 7.53
N ALA A 20 3.73 -14.02 6.37
CA ALA A 20 3.51 -13.34 5.09
C ALA A 20 2.02 -13.04 4.84
N ARG A 21 1.12 -13.85 5.41
CA ARG A 21 -0.32 -13.62 5.38
C ARG A 21 -0.77 -12.42 6.22
N ALA A 22 -0.08 -12.09 7.31
CA ALA A 22 -0.34 -10.85 8.05
C ALA A 22 -0.02 -9.60 7.19
N LEU A 23 1.02 -9.67 6.35
CA LEU A 23 1.34 -8.59 5.41
C LEU A 23 0.24 -8.42 4.35
N MET A 24 -0.36 -9.51 3.86
CA MET A 24 -1.53 -9.45 2.97
C MET A 24 -2.73 -8.75 3.64
N ILE A 25 -2.97 -9.03 4.93
CA ILE A 25 -4.05 -8.38 5.69
C ILE A 25 -3.76 -6.88 5.90
N LEU A 26 -2.51 -6.52 6.22
CA LEU A 26 -2.10 -5.10 6.31
C LEU A 26 -2.33 -4.37 4.99
N ALA A 27 -1.93 -4.98 3.88
CA ALA A 27 -2.15 -4.44 2.56
C ALA A 27 -3.63 -4.15 2.29
N GLU A 28 -4.53 -5.08 2.63
CA GLU A 28 -5.98 -4.87 2.53
C GLU A 28 -6.50 -3.79 3.48
N CYS A 29 -5.92 -3.63 4.66
CA CYS A 29 -6.33 -2.57 5.59
C CYS A 29 -6.03 -1.18 5.03
N TYR A 30 -4.89 -1.04 4.35
CA TYR A 30 -4.47 0.21 3.71
C TYR A 30 -5.17 0.45 2.38
N ALA A 31 -5.52 -0.63 1.66
CA ALA A 31 -6.33 -0.52 0.45
C ALA A 31 -7.68 0.15 0.77
N GLY A 32 -7.98 1.23 0.04
CA GLY A 32 -9.20 2.01 0.23
C GLY A 32 -9.21 2.87 1.50
N ALA A 33 -8.06 3.19 2.09
CA ALA A 33 -7.99 4.16 3.18
C ALA A 33 -8.61 5.51 2.78
N GLU A 34 -9.42 6.06 3.68
CA GLU A 34 -10.01 7.39 3.54
C GLU A 34 -9.16 8.39 4.35
N LEU A 35 -8.47 9.27 3.63
CA LEU A 35 -7.46 10.21 4.14
C LEU A 35 -7.85 11.68 3.91
N GLY A 36 -9.01 11.94 3.30
CA GLY A 36 -9.62 13.27 3.21
C GLY A 36 -9.65 13.89 1.81
N SER A 37 -8.82 13.40 0.88
CA SER A 37 -8.90 13.77 -0.54
C SER A 37 -8.76 12.56 -1.44
N ALA A 38 -9.27 12.65 -2.68
CA ALA A 38 -9.17 11.55 -3.64
C ALA A 38 -7.71 11.15 -3.92
N PHE A 39 -6.81 12.14 -4.03
CA PHE A 39 -5.39 11.89 -4.20
C PHE A 39 -4.78 11.18 -2.99
N ASP A 40 -5.04 11.67 -1.78
CA ASP A 40 -4.46 11.05 -0.57
C ASP A 40 -4.95 9.61 -0.44
N ASN A 41 -6.25 9.35 -0.71
CA ASN A 41 -6.79 8.00 -0.77
C ASN A 41 -6.06 7.14 -1.80
N HIS A 42 -5.72 7.69 -2.97
CA HIS A 42 -4.95 6.99 -3.99
C HIS A 42 -3.51 6.68 -3.55
N THR A 43 -2.87 7.56 -2.79
CA THR A 43 -1.51 7.31 -2.25
C THR A 43 -1.46 6.13 -1.28
N ALA A 44 -2.58 5.81 -0.60
CA ALA A 44 -2.66 4.64 0.28
C ALA A 44 -2.51 3.31 -0.49
N TYR A 45 -2.86 3.28 -1.78
CA TYR A 45 -2.63 2.08 -2.60
C TYR A 45 -1.15 1.81 -2.89
N TRP A 46 -0.28 2.83 -2.88
CA TRP A 46 1.16 2.61 -2.94
C TRP A 46 1.65 1.78 -1.74
N VAL A 47 1.22 2.16 -0.55
CA VAL A 47 1.52 1.43 0.69
C VAL A 47 0.93 0.02 0.62
N ALA A 48 -0.33 -0.11 0.22
CA ALA A 48 -0.98 -1.42 0.09
C ALA A 48 -0.18 -2.37 -0.83
N VAL A 49 0.29 -1.87 -1.98
CA VAL A 49 1.10 -2.66 -2.91
C VAL A 49 2.48 -3.00 -2.33
N ASP A 50 3.13 -2.10 -1.59
CA ASP A 50 4.42 -2.42 -0.92
C ASP A 50 4.31 -3.57 0.08
N TYR A 51 3.19 -3.63 0.81
CA TYR A 51 2.92 -4.72 1.73
C TYR A 51 2.61 -6.03 1.01
N LEU A 52 1.90 -6.00 -0.13
CA LEU A 52 1.73 -7.19 -0.97
C LEU A 52 3.06 -7.69 -1.53
N GLU A 53 3.94 -6.79 -2.01
CA GLU A 53 5.26 -7.17 -2.53
C GLU A 53 6.10 -7.82 -1.43
N SER A 54 6.05 -7.24 -0.23
CA SER A 54 6.71 -7.79 0.95
C SER A 54 6.14 -9.15 1.35
N ALA A 55 4.82 -9.35 1.26
CA ALA A 55 4.17 -10.63 1.50
C ALA A 55 4.64 -11.71 0.53
N VAL A 56 4.64 -11.43 -0.79
CA VAL A 56 5.08 -12.37 -1.82
C VAL A 56 6.57 -12.66 -1.73
N LYS A 57 7.38 -11.68 -1.32
CA LYS A 57 8.81 -11.87 -1.08
C LYS A 57 9.07 -12.78 0.12
N ALA A 58 8.25 -12.68 1.17
CA ALA A 58 8.33 -13.54 2.34
C ALA A 58 7.79 -14.96 2.07
N ASP A 59 6.69 -15.07 1.31
CA ASP A 59 6.11 -16.34 0.88
C ASP A 59 5.65 -16.28 -0.60
N PRO A 60 6.44 -16.85 -1.52
CA PRO A 60 6.12 -16.86 -2.95
C PRO A 60 4.82 -17.61 -3.30
N SER A 61 4.30 -18.48 -2.43
CA SER A 61 3.04 -19.20 -2.68
C SER A 61 1.84 -18.26 -2.69
N LEU A 62 1.94 -17.11 -2.02
CA LEU A 62 0.89 -16.07 -1.99
C LEU A 62 0.77 -15.30 -3.31
N ARG A 63 1.69 -15.49 -4.26
CA ARG A 63 1.69 -14.76 -5.54
C ARG A 63 0.35 -14.91 -6.28
N GLN A 64 -0.24 -16.10 -6.30
CA GLN A 64 -1.52 -16.31 -7.01
C GLN A 64 -2.67 -15.46 -6.43
N GLU A 65 -2.64 -15.21 -5.12
CA GLU A 65 -3.63 -14.37 -4.44
C GLU A 65 -3.30 -12.87 -4.55
N ALA A 66 -2.02 -12.51 -4.51
CA ALA A 66 -1.57 -11.12 -4.58
C ALA A 66 -1.65 -10.52 -6.00
N GLU A 67 -1.40 -11.33 -7.03
CA GLU A 67 -1.40 -10.91 -8.44
C GLU A 67 -2.67 -10.14 -8.89
N PRO A 68 -3.91 -10.63 -8.64
CA PRO A 68 -5.10 -9.86 -8.99
C PRO A 68 -5.21 -8.54 -8.21
N LYS A 69 -4.78 -8.52 -6.93
CA LYS A 69 -4.77 -7.32 -6.10
C LYS A 69 -3.76 -6.29 -6.61
N PHE A 70 -2.56 -6.72 -7.02
CA PHE A 70 -1.57 -5.86 -7.66
C PHE A 70 -2.13 -5.16 -8.89
N ARG A 71 -2.76 -5.92 -9.78
CA ARG A 71 -3.36 -5.36 -11.01
C ARG A 71 -4.45 -4.35 -10.69
N ALA A 72 -5.37 -4.69 -9.80
CA ALA A 72 -6.49 -3.81 -9.43
C ALA A 72 -6.00 -2.52 -8.75
N TRP A 73 -5.09 -2.62 -7.79
CA TRP A 73 -4.66 -1.46 -7.00
C TRP A 73 -3.68 -0.55 -7.75
N SER A 74 -2.84 -1.10 -8.63
CA SER A 74 -1.95 -0.29 -9.46
C SER A 74 -2.71 0.63 -10.43
N GLN A 75 -3.95 0.27 -10.81
CA GLN A 75 -4.84 1.12 -11.60
C GLN A 75 -5.46 2.27 -10.79
N LEU A 76 -5.37 2.21 -9.46
CA LEU A 76 -5.88 3.24 -8.54
C LEU A 76 -4.78 4.17 -8.06
N PHE A 77 -3.56 4.02 -8.55
CA PHE A 77 -2.48 4.95 -8.25
C PHE A 77 -2.80 6.35 -8.81
N PRO A 78 -2.26 7.41 -8.20
CA PRO A 78 -2.30 8.73 -8.79
C PRO A 78 -1.67 8.76 -10.17
N THR A 79 -2.23 9.58 -11.06
CA THR A 79 -1.61 9.84 -12.35
C THR A 79 -0.36 10.70 -12.19
N LYS A 80 0.49 10.70 -13.22
CA LYS A 80 1.64 11.59 -13.28
C LYS A 80 1.22 13.07 -13.17
N GLU A 81 0.12 13.46 -13.81
CA GLU A 81 -0.38 14.83 -13.77
C GLU A 81 -0.88 15.23 -12.36
N GLU A 82 -1.62 14.35 -11.67
CA GLU A 82 -2.08 14.59 -10.29
C GLU A 82 -0.92 14.73 -9.30
N CYS A 83 0.14 13.94 -9.48
CA CYS A 83 1.38 14.04 -8.74
C CYS A 83 2.12 15.36 -9.06
N PHE A 84 2.17 15.74 -10.33
CA PHE A 84 2.84 16.97 -10.78
C PHE A 84 2.21 18.22 -10.15
N TYR A 85 0.87 18.33 -10.11
CA TYR A 85 0.20 19.45 -9.42
C TYR A 85 0.55 19.55 -7.93
N ARG A 86 0.95 18.45 -7.31
CA ARG A 86 1.41 18.37 -5.92
C ARG A 86 2.92 18.44 -5.75
N ARG A 87 3.65 18.78 -6.82
CA ARG A 87 5.13 18.87 -6.87
C ARG A 87 5.83 17.55 -6.59
N ILE A 88 5.18 16.43 -6.89
CA ILE A 88 5.78 15.09 -6.87
C ILE A 88 6.19 14.78 -8.31
N LEU A 89 7.48 14.93 -8.60
CA LEU A 89 7.99 14.95 -9.97
C LEU A 89 8.60 13.62 -10.40
N ASP A 90 9.21 12.91 -9.46
CA ASP A 90 10.03 11.74 -9.75
C ASP A 90 9.35 10.45 -9.31
N GLU A 91 9.30 9.48 -10.23
CA GLU A 91 8.94 8.12 -9.88
C GLU A 91 10.05 7.47 -9.03
N GLY A 92 9.66 6.69 -8.03
CA GLY A 92 10.58 6.09 -7.06
C GLY A 92 11.01 7.03 -5.92
N ALA A 93 10.59 8.29 -5.94
CA ALA A 93 10.82 9.21 -4.82
C ALA A 93 10.19 8.68 -3.53
N VAL A 94 10.82 8.98 -2.40
CA VAL A 94 10.29 8.63 -1.07
C VAL A 94 9.12 9.56 -0.76
N PHE A 95 7.99 8.99 -0.35
CA PHE A 95 6.79 9.72 0.02
C PHE A 95 6.21 9.16 1.31
N THR A 96 5.76 10.04 2.20
CA THR A 96 5.06 9.64 3.43
C THR A 96 3.57 9.86 3.24
N VAL A 97 2.79 8.77 3.29
CA VAL A 97 1.34 8.85 3.23
C VAL A 97 0.79 9.39 4.54
N GLY A 98 0.00 10.46 4.47
CA GLY A 98 -0.54 11.13 5.65
C GLY A 98 -1.68 10.39 6.37
N GLY A 99 -2.30 11.10 7.31
CA GLY A 99 -3.45 10.62 8.08
C GLY A 99 -3.09 9.45 9.00
N TRP A 100 -4.00 8.49 9.14
CA TRP A 100 -3.81 7.34 10.04
C TRP A 100 -2.92 6.25 9.45
N VAL A 101 -2.60 6.33 8.14
CA VAL A 101 -1.69 5.40 7.48
C VAL A 101 -0.26 5.70 7.95
N ASN A 102 0.22 6.94 7.81
CA ASN A 102 1.53 7.38 8.31
C ASN A 102 2.69 6.43 7.96
N GLU A 103 2.65 5.86 6.75
CA GLU A 103 3.66 4.92 6.23
C GLU A 103 4.52 5.58 5.16
N VAL A 104 5.76 5.11 5.06
CA VAL A 104 6.70 5.54 4.02
C VAL A 104 6.60 4.59 2.83
N THR A 105 6.46 5.13 1.64
CA THR A 105 6.35 4.39 0.39
C THR A 105 7.20 5.04 -0.70
N ARG A 106 7.22 4.41 -1.87
CA ARG A 106 7.82 4.96 -3.10
C ARG A 106 6.73 5.32 -4.09
N VAL A 107 6.86 6.53 -4.64
CA VAL A 107 5.97 7.06 -5.67
C VAL A 107 6.00 6.15 -6.89
N ARG A 108 4.82 5.73 -7.36
CA ARG A 108 4.62 4.99 -8.61
C ARG A 108 3.46 5.62 -9.35
N PHE A 109 3.63 5.95 -10.62
CA PHE A 109 2.53 6.53 -11.38
C PHE A 109 1.65 5.42 -11.93
N ARG A 110 0.35 5.71 -12.04
CA ARG A 110 -0.54 4.84 -12.79
C ARG A 110 -0.02 4.69 -14.22
N LYS A 111 0.13 3.45 -14.67
CA LYS A 111 0.44 3.15 -16.07
C LYS A 111 -0.84 3.35 -16.89
N GLU A 112 -0.77 4.25 -17.87
CA GLU A 112 -1.81 4.46 -18.88
C GLU A 112 -1.72 3.41 -20.00
#